data_AF-A0A0X3YAG8-F1
#
_entry.id   AF-A0A0X3YAG8-F1
#
_cell.length_a   1.000
_cell.length_b   1.000
_cell.length_c   1.000
_cell.angle_alpha   90.00
_cell.angle_beta   90.00
_cell.angle_gamma   90.00
#
_symmetry.space_group_name_H-M   'P 1'
#
loop_
_entity.id
_entity.type
_entity.pdbx_description
1 polymer ?
#
loop_
_entity_poly.entity_id
_entity_poly.type
_entity_poly.pdbx_seq_one_letter_code
_entity_poly.pdbx_strand_id
1 'polypeptide(L)'
;MTLRKHHTLQLWLALALLLLSGCTVKLISSYDEKTDNAVTALQQNVEMFFVTAESQAGLPECAYSNHISFYQQSKVAVSSIAVRARAIPDNDITVEQVELLKSSLTMLEQLHQLGCFTPAQIENLRTSFNSSITAILKLELAKRRGS
;
A
#
# COMPACT_ATOMS: atom_id res chain seq x y z
N MET A 1 -38.72 21.85 48.75
CA MET A 1 -37.74 20.72 48.67
C MET A 1 -37.67 20.04 47.30
N THR A 2 -38.62 20.27 46.39
CA THR A 2 -38.67 19.66 45.04
C THR A 2 -37.70 20.32 44.04
N LEU A 3 -37.55 21.65 44.05
CA LEU A 3 -36.70 22.40 43.10
C LEU A 3 -35.20 22.01 43.15
N ARG A 4 -34.67 21.73 44.35
CA ARG A 4 -33.27 21.32 44.56
C ARG A 4 -32.96 19.92 44.01
N LYS A 5 -33.95 19.01 44.01
CA LYS A 5 -33.83 17.65 43.45
C LYS A 5 -33.77 17.66 41.92
N HIS A 6 -34.50 18.56 41.28
CA HIS A 6 -34.48 18.70 39.81
C HIS A 6 -33.13 19.21 39.31
N HIS A 7 -32.53 20.20 39.98
CA HIS A 7 -31.19 20.69 39.63
C HIS A 7 -30.10 19.63 39.84
N THR A 8 -30.15 18.84 40.92
CA THR A 8 -29.19 17.75 41.11
C THR A 8 -29.36 16.66 40.05
N LEU A 9 -30.59 16.29 39.69
CA LEU A 9 -30.86 15.30 38.64
C LEU A 9 -30.37 15.78 37.27
N GLN A 10 -30.58 17.05 36.94
CA GLN A 10 -30.08 17.68 35.71
C GLN A 10 -28.55 17.70 35.65
N LEU A 11 -27.86 17.95 36.77
CA LEU A 11 -26.40 17.90 36.86
C LEU A 11 -25.84 16.48 36.65
N TRP A 12 -26.49 15.46 37.22
CA TRP A 12 -26.11 14.06 36.98
C TRP A 12 -26.36 13.63 35.53
N LEU A 13 -27.44 14.09 34.92
CA LEU A 13 -27.74 13.82 33.51
C LEU A 13 -26.71 14.47 32.58
N ALA A 14 -26.34 15.73 32.84
CA ALA A 14 -25.31 16.44 32.09
C ALA A 14 -23.92 15.82 32.26
N LEU A 15 -23.57 15.35 33.46
CA LEU A 15 -22.32 14.64 33.72
C LEU A 15 -22.27 13.27 33.03
N ALA A 16 -23.39 12.55 32.98
CA ALA A 16 -23.49 11.28 32.24
C ALA A 16 -23.35 11.48 30.73
N LEU A 17 -23.89 12.58 30.17
CA LEU A 17 -23.73 12.96 28.77
C LEU A 17 -22.28 13.36 28.42
N LEU A 18 -21.55 13.99 29.35
CA LEU A 18 -20.13 14.32 29.18
C LEU A 18 -19.22 13.07 29.23
N LEU A 19 -19.60 12.03 29.96
CA LEU A 19 -18.85 10.76 29.98
C LEU A 19 -19.04 9.92 28.71
N LEU A 20 -20.02 10.27 27.85
CA LEU A 20 -20.29 9.65 26.56
C LEU A 20 -19.57 10.33 25.38
N SER A 21 -18.75 11.37 25.61
CA SER A 21 -17.85 11.88 24.59
C SER A 21 -16.72 10.86 24.36
N GLY A 22 -17.05 9.81 23.62
CA GLY A 22 -16.18 8.67 23.39
C GLY A 22 -14.88 9.08 22.71
N CYS A 23 -13.76 8.60 23.24
CA CYS A 23 -12.48 8.63 22.54
C CYS A 23 -12.66 7.91 21.21
N THR A 24 -12.50 8.61 20.09
CA THR A 24 -12.39 7.98 18.78
C THR A 24 -11.12 7.13 18.76
N VAL A 25 -11.26 5.81 18.89
CA VAL A 25 -10.13 4.89 18.76
C VAL A 25 -9.73 4.85 17.29
N LYS A 26 -8.51 5.31 16.99
CA LYS A 26 -7.95 5.22 15.65
C LYS A 26 -7.29 3.85 15.49
N LEU A 27 -8.01 2.94 14.82
CA LEU A 27 -7.56 1.55 14.60
C LEU A 27 -6.65 1.38 13.37
N ILE A 28 -6.44 2.45 12.61
CA ILE A 28 -5.59 2.46 11.42
C ILE A 28 -4.78 3.76 11.37
N SER A 29 -3.53 3.65 10.92
CA SER A 29 -2.62 4.78 10.74
C SER A 29 -3.24 5.95 9.96
N SER A 30 -2.73 7.15 10.22
CA SER A 30 -3.02 8.33 9.39
C SER A 30 -2.49 8.14 7.98
N TYR A 31 -3.05 8.86 7.02
CA TYR A 31 -2.47 8.96 5.67
C TYR A 31 -1.01 9.42 5.73
N ASP A 32 -0.16 8.77 4.93
CA ASP A 32 1.23 9.17 4.74
C ASP A 32 1.52 9.44 3.26
N GLU A 33 1.55 10.73 2.90
CA GLU A 33 1.79 11.20 1.54
C GLU A 33 3.10 10.65 0.93
N LYS A 34 4.12 10.44 1.78
CA LYS A 34 5.41 9.90 1.30
C LYS A 34 5.29 8.43 0.90
N THR A 35 4.51 7.62 1.61
CA THR A 35 4.21 6.24 1.22
C THR A 35 3.37 6.22 -0.05
N ASP A 36 2.32 7.04 -0.16
CA ASP A 36 1.46 7.16 -1.34
C ASP A 36 2.27 7.51 -2.60
N ASN A 37 3.11 8.55 -2.51
CA ASN A 37 3.99 8.98 -3.59
C ASN A 37 5.03 7.90 -3.97
N ALA A 38 5.61 7.22 -2.98
CA ALA A 38 6.60 6.17 -3.23
C ALA A 38 5.99 4.94 -3.90
N VAL A 39 4.79 4.52 -3.48
CA VAL A 39 4.04 3.43 -4.10
C VAL A 39 3.63 3.80 -5.53
N THR A 40 3.23 5.05 -5.76
CA THR A 40 2.91 5.57 -7.10
C THR A 40 4.15 5.56 -8.02
N ALA A 41 5.31 5.98 -7.52
CA ALA A 41 6.56 5.93 -8.29
C ALA A 41 6.98 4.48 -8.61
N LEU A 42 6.83 3.56 -7.66
CA LEU A 42 7.08 2.13 -7.90
C LEU A 42 6.13 1.57 -8.98
N GLN A 43 4.84 1.98 -8.97
CA GLN A 43 3.87 1.60 -9.99
C GLN A 43 4.32 2.01 -11.39
N GLN A 44 4.75 3.26 -11.56
CA GLN A 44 5.23 3.76 -12.85
C GLN A 44 6.44 2.97 -13.36
N ASN A 45 7.37 2.61 -12.47
CA ASN A 45 8.53 1.79 -12.83
C ASN A 45 8.15 0.37 -13.24
N VAL A 46 7.23 -0.26 -12.51
CA VAL A 46 6.71 -1.60 -12.84
C VAL A 46 5.96 -1.59 -14.17
N GLU A 47 5.17 -0.55 -14.40
CA GLU A 47 4.43 -0.36 -15.65
C GLU A 47 5.37 -0.17 -16.84
N MET A 48 6.40 0.67 -16.67
CA MET A 48 7.43 0.87 -17.69
C MET A 48 8.15 -0.45 -18.03
N PHE A 49 8.43 -1.29 -17.03
CA PHE A 49 8.99 -2.61 -17.26
C PHE A 49 8.07 -3.48 -18.11
N PHE A 50 6.78 -3.59 -17.77
CA PHE A 50 5.86 -4.45 -18.52
C PHE A 50 5.62 -3.95 -19.95
N VAL A 51 5.50 -2.64 -20.17
CA VAL A 51 5.41 -2.06 -21.52
C VAL A 51 6.67 -2.35 -22.33
N THR A 52 7.84 -2.22 -21.71
CA THR A 52 9.12 -2.55 -22.36
C THR A 52 9.20 -4.03 -22.70
N ALA A 53 8.89 -4.92 -21.74
CA ALA A 53 8.91 -6.36 -21.93
C ALA A 53 7.95 -6.81 -23.04
N GLU A 54 6.78 -6.18 -23.14
CA GLU A 54 5.80 -6.44 -24.20
C GLU A 54 6.36 -6.07 -25.58
N SER A 55 7.00 -4.91 -25.69
CA SER A 55 7.63 -4.46 -26.94
C SER A 55 8.80 -5.33 -27.40
N GLN A 56 9.41 -6.09 -26.47
CA GLN A 56 10.57 -6.94 -26.71
C GLN A 56 10.22 -8.42 -26.77
N ALA A 57 8.93 -8.79 -26.68
CA ALA A 57 8.50 -10.17 -26.66
C ALA A 57 8.98 -10.93 -27.91
N GLY A 58 9.75 -12.00 -27.69
CA GLY A 58 10.34 -12.81 -28.77
C GLY A 58 11.65 -12.27 -29.36
N LEU A 59 12.16 -11.14 -28.86
CA LEU A 59 13.43 -10.55 -29.29
C LEU A 59 14.54 -10.78 -28.25
N PRO A 60 15.83 -10.87 -28.61
CA PRO A 60 16.92 -11.06 -27.64
C PRO A 60 16.97 -10.01 -26.51
N GLU A 61 16.46 -8.80 -26.79
CA GLU A 61 16.38 -7.69 -25.84
C GLU A 61 15.58 -8.04 -24.59
N CYS A 62 14.60 -8.96 -24.67
CA CYS A 62 13.81 -9.37 -23.51
C CYS A 62 14.62 -10.17 -22.48
N ALA A 63 15.86 -10.55 -22.74
CA ALA A 63 16.64 -11.37 -21.81
C ALA A 63 16.80 -10.68 -20.45
N TYR A 64 16.67 -11.42 -19.35
CA TYR A 64 16.83 -10.92 -17.97
C TYR A 64 18.06 -10.02 -17.78
N SER A 65 19.19 -10.37 -18.41
CA SER A 65 20.44 -9.60 -18.35
C SER A 65 20.28 -8.13 -18.74
N ASN A 66 19.32 -7.81 -19.61
CA ASN A 66 19.05 -6.45 -20.08
C ASN A 66 18.13 -5.66 -19.13
N HIS A 67 17.58 -6.32 -18.10
CA HIS A 67 16.61 -5.74 -17.17
C HIS A 67 17.06 -5.77 -15.70
N ILE A 68 18.32 -6.14 -15.42
CA ILE A 68 18.86 -6.21 -14.04
C ILE A 68 18.62 -4.92 -13.26
N SER A 69 18.83 -3.76 -13.90
CA SER A 69 18.64 -2.45 -13.27
C SER A 69 17.22 -2.24 -12.76
N PHE A 70 16.21 -2.70 -13.51
CA PHE A 70 14.81 -2.61 -13.07
C PHE A 70 14.59 -3.38 -11.78
N TYR A 71 15.07 -4.62 -11.69
CA TYR A 71 14.89 -5.46 -10.51
C TYR A 71 15.60 -4.91 -9.29
N GLN A 72 16.86 -4.46 -9.44
CA GLN A 72 17.61 -3.87 -8.35
C GLN A 72 16.93 -2.61 -7.81
N GLN A 73 16.53 -1.69 -8.70
CA GLN A 73 15.87 -0.45 -8.31
C GLN A 73 14.49 -0.71 -7.67
N SER A 74 13.71 -1.62 -8.22
CA SER A 74 12.38 -1.96 -7.69
C SER A 74 12.46 -2.62 -6.31
N LYS A 75 13.45 -3.49 -6.08
CA LYS A 75 13.73 -4.09 -4.77
C LYS A 75 14.15 -3.05 -3.74
N VAL A 76 15.01 -2.11 -4.12
CA VAL A 76 15.41 -0.99 -3.25
C VAL A 76 14.19 -0.12 -2.91
N ALA A 77 13.38 0.22 -3.90
CA ALA A 77 12.18 1.04 -3.72
C ALA A 77 11.18 0.37 -2.77
N VAL A 78 10.78 -0.89 -3.04
CA VAL A 78 9.81 -1.60 -2.20
C VAL A 78 10.33 -1.85 -0.78
N SER A 79 11.64 -2.11 -0.62
CA SER A 79 12.25 -2.25 0.71
C SER A 79 12.20 -0.93 1.49
N SER A 80 12.46 0.20 0.82
CA SER A 80 12.39 1.53 1.43
C SER A 80 10.96 1.89 1.85
N ILE A 81 9.96 1.55 1.01
CA ILE A 81 8.54 1.68 1.36
C ILE A 81 8.21 0.85 2.60
N ALA A 82 8.67 -0.41 2.65
CA ALA A 82 8.42 -1.30 3.79
C ALA A 82 9.02 -0.77 5.10
N VAL A 83 10.25 -0.26 5.06
CA VAL A 83 10.90 0.34 6.24
C VAL A 83 10.10 1.54 6.75
N ARG A 84 9.66 2.42 5.84
CA ARG A 84 8.83 3.57 6.21
C ARG A 84 7.48 3.14 6.78
N ALA A 85 6.80 2.21 6.11
CA ALA A 85 5.50 1.72 6.54
C ALA A 85 5.55 1.13 7.96
N ARG A 86 6.61 0.38 8.28
CA ARG A 86 6.86 -0.18 9.63
C ARG A 86 7.15 0.86 10.70
N ALA A 87 7.65 2.03 10.32
CA ALA A 87 7.94 3.12 11.26
C ALA A 87 6.67 3.91 11.66
N ILE A 88 5.54 3.69 10.98
CA ILE A 88 4.27 4.36 11.24
C ILE A 88 3.44 3.49 12.20
N PRO A 89 3.03 3.99 13.38
CA PRO A 89 2.15 3.27 14.29
C PRO A 89 0.83 2.86 13.62
N ASP A 90 0.30 1.69 14.00
CA ASP A 90 -0.99 1.15 13.54
C ASP A 90 -1.09 1.00 12.00
N ASN A 91 0.03 0.67 11.35
CA ASN A 91 0.15 0.60 9.89
C ASN A 91 0.35 -0.82 9.33
N ASP A 92 0.05 -1.85 10.13
CA ASP A 92 0.39 -3.24 9.84
C ASP A 92 -0.20 -3.74 8.51
N ILE A 93 -1.40 -3.29 8.14
CA ILE A 93 -2.04 -3.65 6.86
C ILE A 93 -1.20 -3.17 5.67
N THR A 94 -0.71 -1.93 5.71
CA THR A 94 0.16 -1.42 4.64
C THR A 94 1.49 -2.17 4.62
N VAL A 95 2.04 -2.51 5.80
CA VAL A 95 3.28 -3.32 5.89
C VAL A 95 3.09 -4.68 5.21
N GLU A 96 2.01 -5.39 5.52
CA GLU A 96 1.70 -6.69 4.92
C GLU A 96 1.57 -6.61 3.39
N GLN A 97 0.80 -5.64 2.88
CA GLN A 97 0.62 -5.46 1.44
C GLN A 97 1.94 -5.15 0.72
N VAL A 98 2.82 -4.35 1.33
CA VAL A 98 4.13 -4.01 0.75
C VAL A 98 5.09 -5.21 0.77
N GLU A 99 5.09 -6.02 1.83
CA GLU A 99 5.92 -7.24 1.87
C GLU A 99 5.42 -8.32 0.89
N LEU A 100 4.11 -8.40 0.67
CA LEU A 100 3.55 -9.22 -0.41
C LEU A 100 4.00 -8.71 -1.79
N LEU A 101 3.94 -7.41 -2.05
CA LEU A 101 4.42 -6.80 -3.30
C LEU A 101 5.93 -7.05 -3.53
N LYS A 102 6.74 -6.95 -2.48
CA LYS A 102 8.16 -7.29 -2.50
C LYS A 102 8.42 -8.76 -2.84
N SER A 103 7.60 -9.66 -2.31
CA SER A 103 7.66 -11.08 -2.64
C SER A 103 7.30 -11.31 -4.11
N SER A 104 6.25 -10.63 -4.62
CA SER A 104 5.88 -10.66 -6.04
C SER A 104 7.00 -10.15 -6.95
N LEU A 105 7.71 -9.08 -6.59
CA LEU A 105 8.88 -8.59 -7.35
C LEU A 105 10.00 -9.63 -7.41
N THR A 106 10.24 -10.34 -6.30
CA THR A 106 11.25 -11.41 -6.25
C THR A 106 10.86 -12.58 -7.14
N MET A 107 9.58 -12.99 -7.12
CA MET A 107 9.08 -14.05 -7.99
C MET A 107 9.12 -13.64 -9.47
N LEU A 108 8.77 -12.40 -9.80
CA LEU A 108 8.86 -11.87 -11.17
C LEU A 108 10.28 -11.97 -11.70
N GLU A 109 11.28 -11.61 -10.90
CA GLU A 109 12.69 -11.73 -11.30
C GLU A 109 13.09 -13.18 -11.53
N GLN A 110 12.74 -14.08 -10.60
CA GLN A 110 13.04 -15.49 -10.73
C GLN A 110 12.42 -16.09 -11.99
N LEU A 111 11.18 -15.73 -12.31
CA LEU A 111 10.53 -16.17 -13.55
C LEU A 111 11.24 -15.63 -14.78
N HIS A 112 11.68 -14.36 -14.77
CA HIS A 112 12.40 -13.78 -15.90
C HIS A 112 13.77 -14.40 -16.13
N GLN A 113 14.44 -14.82 -15.04
CA GLN A 113 15.70 -15.57 -15.12
C GLN A 113 15.55 -16.93 -15.80
N LEU A 114 14.35 -17.53 -15.79
CA LEU A 114 14.06 -18.78 -16.52
C LEU A 114 13.86 -18.55 -18.02
N GLY A 115 13.48 -17.34 -18.42
CA GLY A 115 13.27 -16.98 -19.81
C GLY A 115 12.37 -15.75 -19.97
N CYS A 116 12.31 -15.25 -21.20
CA CYS A 116 11.42 -14.15 -21.53
C CYS A 116 9.95 -14.54 -21.41
N PHE A 117 9.14 -13.56 -21.05
CA PHE A 117 7.70 -13.73 -20.95
C PHE A 117 7.03 -13.71 -22.32
N THR A 118 5.99 -14.53 -22.49
CA THR A 118 5.06 -14.39 -23.60
C THR A 118 4.11 -13.20 -23.37
N PRO A 119 3.48 -12.64 -24.41
CA PRO A 119 2.50 -11.56 -24.25
C PRO A 119 1.39 -11.90 -23.24
N ALA A 120 0.86 -13.13 -23.27
CA ALA A 120 -0.15 -13.57 -22.32
C ALA A 120 0.37 -13.65 -20.88
N GLN A 121 1.64 -14.02 -20.68
CA GLN A 121 2.26 -13.99 -19.34
C GLN A 121 2.43 -12.54 -18.85
N ILE A 122 2.86 -11.63 -19.74
CA ILE A 122 3.01 -10.20 -19.43
C ILE A 122 1.68 -9.60 -18.98
N GLU A 123 0.60 -9.84 -19.71
CA GLU A 123 -0.74 -9.34 -19.37
C GLU A 123 -1.20 -9.82 -17.99
N ASN A 124 -1.05 -11.12 -17.70
CA ASN A 124 -1.43 -11.71 -16.42
C ASN A 124 -0.60 -11.15 -15.27
N LEU A 125 0.72 -11.07 -15.44
CA LEU A 125 1.64 -10.53 -14.43
C LEU A 125 1.35 -9.05 -14.17
N ARG A 126 1.22 -8.24 -15.22
CA ARG A 126 0.91 -6.80 -15.12
C ARG A 126 -0.41 -6.56 -14.39
N THR A 127 -1.45 -7.34 -14.70
CA THR A 127 -2.74 -7.26 -14.01
C THR A 127 -2.63 -7.56 -12.52
N SER A 128 -1.85 -8.58 -12.16
CA SER A 128 -1.59 -8.94 -10.76
C SER A 128 -0.89 -7.82 -10.00
N PHE A 129 0.20 -7.27 -10.55
CA PHE A 129 0.93 -6.15 -9.96
C PHE A 129 0.06 -4.89 -9.81
N ASN A 130 -0.69 -4.54 -10.86
CA ASN A 130 -1.60 -3.40 -10.82
C ASN A 130 -2.68 -3.58 -9.74
N SER A 131 -3.18 -4.80 -9.55
CA SER A 131 -4.15 -5.11 -8.49
C SER A 131 -3.55 -4.94 -7.09
N SER A 132 -2.37 -5.49 -6.84
CA SER A 132 -1.68 -5.33 -5.55
C SER A 132 -1.37 -3.88 -5.22
N ILE A 133 -0.85 -3.12 -6.19
CA ILE A 133 -0.52 -1.70 -6.00
C ILE A 133 -1.78 -0.85 -5.82
N THR A 134 -2.83 -1.13 -6.60
CA THR A 134 -4.13 -0.45 -6.43
C THR A 134 -4.71 -0.68 -5.03
N ALA A 135 -4.55 -1.87 -4.45
CA ALA A 135 -5.01 -2.15 -3.09
C ALA A 135 -4.28 -1.28 -2.06
N ILE A 136 -2.96 -1.11 -2.19
CA ILE A 136 -2.16 -0.24 -1.31
C ILE A 136 -2.61 1.22 -1.45
N LEU A 137 -2.72 1.73 -2.68
CA LEU A 137 -3.12 3.12 -2.92
C LEU A 137 -4.55 3.39 -2.45
N LYS A 138 -5.49 2.46 -2.67
CA LYS A 138 -6.86 2.58 -2.15
C LYS A 138 -6.88 2.70 -0.63
N LEU A 139 -6.01 1.95 0.06
CA LEU A 139 -5.89 2.01 1.51
C LEU A 139 -5.36 3.38 1.97
N GLU A 140 -4.29 3.90 1.37
CA GLU A 140 -3.77 5.23 1.70
C GLU A 140 -4.81 6.34 1.45
N LEU A 141 -5.52 6.28 0.32
CA LEU A 141 -6.60 7.22 0.01
C LEU A 141 -7.77 7.11 0.99
N ALA A 142 -8.08 5.92 1.50
CA ALA A 142 -9.11 5.74 2.52
C ALA A 142 -8.68 6.38 3.86
N LYS A 143 -7.42 6.20 4.27
CA LYS A 143 -6.85 6.87 5.45
C LYS A 143 -6.94 8.39 5.34
N ARG A 144 -6.73 8.95 4.15
CA ARG A 144 -6.83 10.41 3.91
C ARG A 144 -8.23 10.95 4.13
N ARG A 145 -9.28 10.17 3.82
CA ARG A 145 -10.67 10.56 4.01
C ARG A 145 -11.13 10.47 5.47
N GLY A 146 -10.53 9.56 6.24
CA GLY A 146 -10.83 9.35 7.66
C GLY A 146 -9.89 10.07 8.63
N SER A 147 -8.98 10.92 8.12
CA SER A 147 -8.06 11.73 8.92
C SER A 147 -8.58 13.15 9.13
#